data_AF-C1L773-F1
#
_entry.id   AF-C1L773-F1
#
_cell.length_a   1.000
_cell.length_b   1.000
_cell.length_c   1.000
_cell.angle_alpha   90.00
_cell.angle_beta   90.00
_cell.angle_gamma   90.00
#
_symmetry.space_group_name_H-M   'P 1'
#
loop_
_entity.id
_entity.type
_entity.pdbx_description
1 polymer ?
#
loop_
_entity_poly.entity_id
_entity_poly.type
_entity_poly.pdbx_seq_one_letter_code
_entity_poly.pdbx_strand_id
1 'polypeptide(L)'
;MKSEDVKPGLVEGGFTLWDGSKDLVNYISEHFLEKIYGKNVLELGCGCGLPGILALKTGARLVRFQDYNSEVLKWWTIPNVIINLEPEDFVVSHKEHAHLEFFSGDWLRLSQIWQ
;
A
#
# COMPACT_ATOMS: atom_id res chain seq x y z
N MET A 1 -6.59 27.82 -3.02
CA MET A 1 -5.15 27.55 -2.79
C MET A 1 -4.63 26.80 -4.00
N LYS A 2 -3.60 27.31 -4.69
CA LYS A 2 -2.94 26.56 -5.77
C LYS A 2 -1.97 25.58 -5.12
N SER A 3 -2.10 24.30 -5.47
CA SER A 3 -1.29 23.18 -5.00
C SER A 3 0.09 23.23 -5.65
N GLU A 4 1.11 23.58 -4.87
CA GLU A 4 2.52 23.39 -5.25
C GLU A 4 3.09 22.08 -4.67
N ASP A 5 2.25 21.05 -4.48
CA ASP A 5 2.66 19.78 -3.89
C ASP A 5 3.51 18.91 -4.84
N VAL A 6 3.65 19.32 -6.11
CA VAL A 6 4.29 18.52 -7.15
C VAL A 6 5.40 19.32 -7.84
N LYS A 7 6.65 18.99 -7.52
CA LYS A 7 7.84 19.33 -8.29
C LYS A 7 8.41 18.04 -8.89
N PRO A 8 8.26 17.83 -10.22
CA PRO A 8 8.78 16.65 -10.90
C PRO A 8 10.25 16.42 -10.57
N GLY A 9 10.59 15.21 -10.11
CA GLY A 9 11.95 14.83 -9.71
C GLY A 9 12.44 15.37 -8.36
N LEU A 10 11.60 16.03 -7.55
CA LEU A 10 11.96 16.49 -6.20
C LEU A 10 10.91 16.16 -5.13
N VAL A 11 9.63 16.43 -5.40
CA VAL A 11 8.49 16.11 -4.53
C VAL A 11 7.34 15.78 -5.46
N GLU A 12 7.02 14.50 -5.65
CA GLU A 12 5.95 14.10 -6.56
C GLU A 12 4.62 13.93 -5.81
N GLY A 13 4.12 14.98 -5.15
CA GLY A 13 2.91 14.87 -4.33
C GLY A 13 3.00 13.71 -3.33
N GLY A 14 1.86 13.13 -2.98
CA GLY A 14 1.82 11.88 -2.23
C GLY A 14 1.23 11.98 -0.83
N PHE A 15 0.70 13.13 -0.39
CA PHE A 15 -0.16 13.25 0.81
C PHE A 15 -1.63 13.52 0.46
N THR A 16 -2.02 13.24 -0.78
CA THR A 16 -3.40 13.43 -1.29
C THR A 16 -4.02 12.08 -1.59
N LEU A 17 -5.21 11.84 -1.03
CA LEU A 17 -5.97 10.63 -1.37
C LEU A 17 -6.60 10.84 -2.75
N TRP A 18 -6.16 10.04 -3.71
CA TRP A 18 -6.69 10.08 -5.07
C TRP A 18 -8.01 9.32 -5.19
N ASP A 19 -8.98 9.87 -5.91
CA ASP A 19 -10.28 9.23 -6.11
C ASP A 19 -10.18 7.82 -6.69
N GLY A 20 -9.23 7.61 -7.61
CA GLY A 20 -8.96 6.29 -8.18
C GLY A 20 -8.55 5.21 -7.16
N SER A 21 -7.97 5.59 -6.02
CA SER A 21 -7.66 4.65 -4.94
C SER A 21 -8.94 4.12 -4.27
N LYS A 22 -9.93 4.99 -4.08
CA LYS A 22 -11.25 4.62 -3.55
C LYS A 22 -12.01 3.75 -4.55
N ASP A 23 -12.00 4.13 -5.83
CA ASP A 23 -12.65 3.36 -6.88
C ASP A 23 -12.05 1.96 -7.00
N LEU A 24 -10.72 1.83 -6.91
CA LEU A 24 -10.03 0.55 -6.93
C LEU A 24 -10.41 -0.32 -5.72
N VAL A 25 -10.45 0.24 -4.51
CA VAL A 25 -10.87 -0.51 -3.32
C VAL A 25 -12.31 -1.00 -3.44
N ASN A 26 -13.22 -0.16 -3.94
CA ASN A 26 -14.60 -0.57 -4.17
C ASN A 26 -14.67 -1.73 -5.18
N TYR A 27 -13.98 -1.59 -6.31
CA TYR A 27 -13.95 -2.62 -7.35
C TYR A 27 -13.36 -3.96 -6.86
N ILE A 28 -12.27 -3.92 -6.09
CA ILE A 28 -11.68 -5.12 -5.48
C ILE A 28 -12.67 -5.74 -4.48
N SER A 29 -13.30 -4.91 -3.66
CA SER A 29 -14.27 -5.34 -2.65
C SER A 29 -15.47 -6.07 -3.28
N GLU A 30 -15.90 -5.65 -4.47
CA GLU A 30 -17.05 -6.23 -5.17
C GLU A 30 -16.70 -7.49 -5.98
N HIS A 31 -15.45 -7.66 -6.41
CA HIS A 31 -15.13 -8.64 -7.47
C HIS A 31 -13.90 -9.54 -7.22
N PHE A 32 -13.06 -9.23 -6.23
CA PHE A 32 -11.76 -9.89 -6.07
C PHE A 32 -11.37 -10.25 -4.63
N LEU A 33 -12.19 -9.96 -3.61
CA LEU A 33 -11.84 -10.24 -2.21
C LEU A 33 -11.42 -11.70 -1.98
N GLU A 34 -12.18 -12.65 -2.52
CA GLU A 34 -11.95 -14.08 -2.35
C GLU A 34 -10.62 -14.55 -2.95
N LYS A 35 -10.02 -13.77 -3.85
CA LYS A 35 -8.75 -14.09 -4.52
C LYS A 35 -7.53 -13.59 -3.77
N ILE A 36 -7.71 -12.74 -2.74
CA ILE A 36 -6.60 -12.08 -2.02
C ILE A 36 -6.06 -12.94 -0.88
N TYR A 37 -6.91 -13.76 -0.25
CA TYR A 37 -6.50 -14.54 0.91
C TYR A 37 -5.25 -15.40 0.64
N GLY A 38 -4.25 -15.29 1.51
CA GLY A 38 -2.97 -16.00 1.41
C GLY A 38 -2.06 -15.53 0.27
N LYS A 39 -2.40 -14.47 -0.48
CA LYS A 39 -1.59 -13.96 -1.58
C LYS A 39 -0.50 -13.01 -1.11
N ASN A 40 0.48 -12.81 -2.00
CA ASN A 40 1.45 -11.73 -1.90
C ASN A 40 0.95 -10.58 -2.78
N VAL A 41 0.78 -9.39 -2.21
CA VAL A 41 0.26 -8.20 -2.87
C VAL A 41 1.32 -7.11 -2.87
N LEU A 42 1.44 -6.39 -3.98
CA LEU A 42 2.29 -5.21 -4.12
C LEU A 42 1.41 -4.03 -4.56
N GLU A 43 1.42 -2.96 -3.78
CA GLU A 43 0.82 -1.68 -4.14
C GLU A 43 1.92 -0.73 -4.62
N LEU A 44 2.00 -0.49 -5.93
CA LEU A 44 2.93 0.44 -6.55
C LEU A 44 2.36 1.86 -6.54
N GLY A 45 3.14 2.83 -6.07
CA GLY A 45 2.67 4.21 -5.88
C GLY A 45 1.57 4.30 -4.83
N CYS A 46 1.82 3.74 -3.64
CA CYS A 46 0.79 3.46 -2.65
C CYS A 46 0.21 4.70 -1.97
N GLY A 47 0.92 5.82 -1.89
CA GLY A 47 0.41 7.00 -1.18
C GLY A 47 -0.04 6.65 0.25
N CYS A 48 -1.33 6.78 0.53
CA CYS A 48 -1.89 6.43 1.85
C CYS A 48 -1.95 4.93 2.15
N GLY A 49 -1.78 4.06 1.15
CA GLY A 49 -1.78 2.60 1.29
C GLY A 49 -3.16 1.94 1.34
N LEU A 50 -4.19 2.58 0.76
CA LEU A 50 -5.58 2.15 0.96
C LEU A 50 -5.87 0.75 0.36
N PRO A 51 -5.55 0.46 -0.92
CA PRO A 51 -5.58 -0.89 -1.49
C PRO A 51 -4.80 -1.95 -0.72
N GLY A 52 -3.58 -1.65 -0.26
CA GLY A 52 -2.77 -2.59 0.51
C GLY A 52 -3.34 -2.87 1.90
N ILE A 53 -3.94 -1.87 2.56
CA ILE A 53 -4.68 -2.05 3.82
C ILE A 53 -5.89 -2.96 3.60
N LEU A 54 -6.66 -2.77 2.52
CA LEU A 54 -7.75 -3.69 2.16
C LEU A 54 -7.22 -5.12 1.98
N ALA A 55 -6.08 -5.27 1.31
CA ALA A 55 -5.48 -6.58 1.09
C ALA A 55 -5.10 -7.28 2.42
N LEU A 56 -4.52 -6.54 3.38
CA LEU A 56 -4.23 -7.05 4.72
C LEU A 56 -5.50 -7.51 5.44
N LYS A 57 -6.55 -6.67 5.46
CA LYS A 57 -7.86 -7.02 6.03
C LYS A 57 -8.53 -8.22 5.37
N THR A 58 -8.15 -8.54 4.14
CA THR A 58 -8.65 -9.70 3.39
C THR A 58 -7.77 -10.95 3.60
N GLY A 59 -6.78 -10.89 4.49
CA GLY A 59 -5.91 -12.00 4.84
C GLY A 59 -4.80 -12.26 3.83
N ALA A 60 -4.30 -11.21 3.14
CA ALA A 60 -3.09 -11.33 2.36
C ALA A 60 -1.91 -11.80 3.23
N ARG A 61 -1.09 -12.72 2.71
CA ARG A 61 0.08 -13.26 3.41
C ARG A 61 1.25 -12.28 3.47
N LEU A 62 1.37 -11.45 2.44
CA LEU A 62 2.42 -10.44 2.34
C LEU A 62 1.86 -9.24 1.61
N VAL A 63 2.04 -8.05 2.17
CA VAL A 63 1.73 -6.79 1.49
C VAL A 63 2.98 -5.91 1.43
N ARG A 64 3.35 -5.54 0.22
CA ARG A 64 4.42 -4.59 -0.07
C ARG A 64 3.83 -3.25 -0.45
N PHE A 65 4.22 -2.22 0.27
CA PHE A 65 3.88 -0.85 -0.06
C PHE A 65 5.09 -0.18 -0.72
N GLN A 66 4.90 0.38 -1.90
CA GLN A 66 5.94 1.13 -2.60
C GLN A 66 5.47 2.54 -2.91
N ASP A 67 6.29 3.52 -2.59
CA ASP A 67 6.11 4.91 -3.03
C ASP A 67 7.44 5.46 -3.55
N TYR A 68 7.41 6.50 -4.36
CA TYR A 68 8.66 7.16 -4.76
C TYR A 68 9.33 7.84 -3.55
N ASN A 69 8.53 8.50 -2.71
CA ASN A 69 9.02 9.35 -1.61
C ASN A 69 9.04 8.55 -0.30
N SER A 70 10.21 8.48 0.35
CA SER A 70 10.36 7.80 1.65
C SER A 70 9.53 8.44 2.75
N GLU A 71 9.30 9.74 2.65
CA GLU A 71 8.52 10.58 3.55
C GLU A 71 7.04 10.22 3.50
N VAL A 72 6.50 9.88 2.33
CA VAL A 72 5.12 9.42 2.16
C VAL A 72 4.93 8.10 2.91
N LEU A 73 5.86 7.15 2.74
CA LEU A 73 5.83 5.90 3.49
C LEU A 73 5.89 6.12 5.00
N LYS A 74 6.85 6.93 5.45
CA LYS A 74 7.10 7.16 6.88
C LYS A 74 5.98 7.91 7.57
N TRP A 75 5.45 8.95 6.94
CA TRP A 75 4.53 9.90 7.57
C TRP A 75 3.07 9.70 7.18
N TRP A 76 2.78 8.84 6.20
CA TRP A 76 1.42 8.59 5.78
C TRP A 76 1.08 7.11 5.65
N THR A 77 1.79 6.35 4.82
CA THR A 77 1.47 4.93 4.60
C THR A 77 1.57 4.11 5.89
N ILE A 78 2.71 4.16 6.58
CA ILE A 78 2.95 3.38 7.81
C ILE A 78 1.97 3.76 8.91
N PRO A 79 1.75 5.06 9.23
CA PRO A 79 0.71 5.45 10.19
C PRO A 79 -0.69 4.95 9.80
N ASN A 80 -1.09 5.06 8.53
CA ASN A 80 -2.39 4.59 8.07
C ASN A 80 -2.54 3.07 8.22
N VAL A 81 -1.50 2.29 7.91
CA VAL A 81 -1.49 0.84 8.14
C VAL A 81 -1.69 0.54 9.62
N ILE A 82 -0.98 1.23 10.51
CA ILE A 82 -1.06 1.00 11.96
C ILE A 82 -2.45 1.32 12.51
N ILE A 83 -3.04 2.47 12.15
CA ILE A 83 -4.32 2.91 12.74
C ILE A 83 -5.54 2.17 12.20
N ASN A 84 -5.42 1.50 11.04
CA ASN A 84 -6.55 0.82 10.40
C ASN A 84 -6.55 -0.70 10.62
N LEU A 85 -5.50 -1.29 11.20
CA LEU A 85 -5.39 -2.74 11.33
C LEU A 85 -5.46 -3.18 12.78
N GLU A 86 -6.21 -4.24 13.00
CA GLU A 86 -6.26 -4.95 14.28
C GLU A 86 -5.29 -6.14 14.26
N PRO A 87 -4.85 -6.67 15.42
CA PRO A 87 -3.96 -7.83 15.48
C PRO A 87 -4.44 -9.03 14.64
N GLU A 88 -5.75 -9.23 14.54
CA GLU A 88 -6.39 -10.31 13.77
C GLU A 88 -6.20 -10.14 12.27
N ASP A 89 -6.09 -8.91 11.76
CA ASP A 89 -5.85 -8.64 10.34
C ASP A 89 -4.46 -9.13 9.89
N PHE A 90 -3.53 -9.29 10.83
CA PHE A 90 -2.21 -9.87 10.57
C PHE A 90 -2.21 -11.39 10.69
N VAL A 91 -3.30 -12.06 11.08
CA VAL A 91 -3.33 -13.52 11.23
C VAL A 91 -3.79 -14.17 9.94
N VAL A 92 -2.89 -14.84 9.23
CA VAL A 92 -3.23 -15.59 8.01
C VAL A 92 -3.71 -16.99 8.40
N SER A 93 -3.01 -17.64 9.33
CA SER A 93 -3.40 -18.93 9.92
C SER A 93 -2.92 -18.99 11.37
N HIS A 94 -3.34 -20.01 12.14
CA HIS A 94 -2.97 -20.20 13.55
C HIS A 94 -1.46 -20.20 13.84
N LYS A 95 -0.60 -20.28 12.82
CA LYS A 95 0.86 -20.28 12.94
C LYS A 95 1.56 -19.22 12.08
N GLU A 96 0.84 -18.47 11.27
CA GLU A 96 1.43 -17.55 10.28
C GLU A 96 0.79 -16.17 10.37
N HIS A 97 1.67 -15.16 10.47
CA HIS A 97 1.29 -13.77 10.41
C HIS A 97 1.62 -13.17 9.03
N ALA A 98 0.84 -12.17 8.62
CA ALA A 98 1.09 -11.41 7.41
C ALA A 98 2.42 -10.64 7.53
N HIS A 99 3.19 -10.67 6.45
CA HIS A 99 4.42 -9.90 6.34
C HIS A 99 4.15 -8.53 5.70
N LEU A 100 4.86 -7.51 6.18
CA LEU A 100 4.77 -6.16 5.66
C LEU A 100 6.15 -5.66 5.28
N GLU A 101 6.25 -5.08 4.09
CA GLU A 101 7.49 -4.48 3.60
C GLU A 101 7.18 -3.12 2.96
N PHE A 102 8.11 -2.18 3.10
CA PHE A 102 7.97 -0.81 2.62
C PHE A 102 9.20 -0.45 1.78
N PHE A 103 8.98 0.02 0.55
CA PHE A 103 10.05 0.35 -0.38
C PHE A 103 9.88 1.74 -0.94
N SER A 104 10.87 2.60 -0.72
CA SER A 104 10.91 3.93 -1.36
C SER A 104 11.80 3.92 -2.59
N GLY A 105 11.40 4.63 -3.63
CA GLY A 105 12.25 5.00 -4.75
C GLY A 105 11.65 4.70 -6.11
N ASP A 106 12.45 4.98 -7.13
CA ASP A 106 12.08 4.83 -8.54
C ASP A 106 11.79 3.37 -8.95
N TRP A 107 10.76 3.19 -9.75
CA TRP A 107 10.30 1.87 -10.22
C TRP A 107 11.33 1.14 -11.07
N LEU A 108 12.06 1.83 -11.95
CA LEU A 108 13.07 1.19 -12.80
C LEU A 108 14.18 0.61 -11.94
N ARG A 109 14.64 1.36 -10.94
CA ARG A 109 15.63 0.85 -9.99
C ARG A 109 15.10 -0.35 -9.19
N LEU A 110 13.88 -0.27 -8.66
CA LEU A 110 13.29 -1.35 -7.88
C LEU A 110 13.05 -2.63 -8.72
N SER A 111 12.71 -2.47 -10.00
CA SER A 111 12.52 -3.60 -10.93
C SER A 111 13.78 -4.45 -11.14
N GLN A 112 14.97 -3.89 -10.87
CA GLN A 112 16.24 -4.60 -10.93
C GLN A 112 16.55 -5.36 -9.62
N ILE A 113 15.92 -4.96 -8.51
CA ILE A 113 16.14 -5.52 -7.17
C ILE A 113 15.15 -6.67 -6.89
N TRP A 114 13.94 -6.60 -7.44
CA TRP A 114 12.88 -7.60 -7.24
C TRP A 114 12.90 -8.76 -8.26
N GLN A 115 14.02 -9.00 -8.93
CA GLN A 115 14.23 -10.21 -9.75
C GLN A 115 14.55 -11.43 -8.87
#